data_AF-A0A7J8RY50-F1
#
_entry.id   AF-A0A7J8RY50-F1
#
_cell.length_a   1.000
_cell.length_b   1.000
_cell.length_c   1.000
_cell.angle_alpha   90.00
_cell.angle_beta   90.00
_cell.angle_gamma   90.00
#
_symmetry.space_group_name_H-M   'P 1'
#
loop_
_entity.id
_entity.type
_entity.pdbx_description
1 polymer ?
#
loop_
_entity_poly.entity_id
_entity_poly.type
_entity_poly.pdbx_seq_one_letter_code
_entity_poly.pdbx_strand_id
1 'polypeptide(L)'
;MILVYDYMANGTLHDHLYKMKKPSLSWTRRLTICIGAARGLHYLHTGSKHSIIHHDVKRRVDQIIDPYVQGKIDPTSLRTFTDMARKCLGEKGSERPTMGEVLWNLEQAWLQQQQNDCFQNDGNYG
;
A
#
# COMPACT_ATOMS: atom_id res chain seq x y z
N MET A 1 9.73 22.87 21.27
CA MET A 1 8.68 22.98 20.24
C MET A 1 7.56 22.03 20.64
N ILE A 2 6.37 22.54 20.93
CA ILE A 2 5.18 21.73 21.26
C ILE A 2 4.32 21.68 19.99
N LEU A 3 3.89 20.49 19.61
CA LEU A 3 2.99 20.28 18.46
C LEU A 3 1.64 19.79 18.98
N VAL A 4 0.56 20.46 18.59
CA VAL A 4 -0.82 20.10 18.95
C VAL A 4 -1.50 19.58 17.69
N TYR A 5 -2.03 18.36 17.75
CA TYR A 5 -2.74 17.71 16.66
C TYR A 5 -4.05 17.12 17.16
N ASP A 6 -5.00 16.92 16.24
CA ASP A 6 -6.25 16.22 16.54
C ASP A 6 -5.99 14.79 17.02
N TYR A 7 -6.79 14.34 17.98
CA TYR A 7 -6.68 13.01 18.55
C TYR A 7 -7.17 11.94 17.57
N MET A 8 -6.31 10.97 17.26
CA MET A 8 -6.61 9.84 16.36
C MET A 8 -7.15 8.65 17.16
N ALA A 9 -8.46 8.60 17.40
CA ALA A 9 -9.12 7.57 18.23
C ALA A 9 -8.91 6.12 17.76
N ASN A 10 -8.65 5.92 16.48
CA ASN A 10 -8.40 4.59 15.91
C ASN A 10 -6.96 4.10 16.11
N GLY A 11 -6.10 4.85 16.81
CA GLY A 11 -4.71 4.47 17.01
C GLY A 11 -3.90 4.58 15.72
N THR A 12 -2.74 3.94 15.71
CA THR A 12 -1.78 4.06 14.62
C THR A 12 -1.94 2.92 13.60
N LEU A 13 -1.41 3.14 12.39
CA LEU A 13 -1.31 2.07 11.39
C LEU A 13 -0.48 0.88 11.93
N HIS A 14 0.54 1.14 12.75
CA HIS A 14 1.36 0.11 13.37
C HIS A 14 0.51 -0.87 14.22
N ASP A 15 -0.43 -0.35 15.00
CA ASP A 15 -1.33 -1.17 15.85
C ASP A 15 -2.17 -2.15 15.03
N HIS A 16 -2.53 -1.75 13.81
CA HIS A 16 -3.34 -2.52 12.88
C HIS A 16 -2.54 -3.49 12.00
N LEU A 17 -1.21 -3.34 11.92
CA LEU A 17 -0.33 -4.19 11.10
C LEU A 17 0.36 -5.31 11.92
N TYR A 18 0.64 -5.09 13.21
CA TYR A 18 1.48 -6.01 14.00
C TYR A 18 0.73 -6.82 15.07
N LYS A 19 -0.46 -7.34 14.75
CA LYS A 19 -1.27 -8.21 15.63
C LYS A 19 -1.43 -7.67 17.07
N MET A 20 -1.64 -6.37 17.21
CA MET A 20 -2.05 -5.80 18.51
C MET A 20 -3.54 -6.04 18.76
N LYS A 21 -4.09 -5.48 19.86
CA LYS A 21 -5.49 -5.64 20.28
C LYS A 21 -6.55 -5.11 19.29
N LYS A 22 -6.18 -4.81 18.03
CA LYS A 22 -7.05 -4.27 16.99
C LYS A 22 -7.14 -5.22 15.79
N PRO A 23 -8.29 -5.23 15.10
CA PRO A 23 -8.45 -6.07 13.92
C PRO A 23 -7.44 -5.65 12.84
N SER A 24 -6.80 -6.66 12.25
CA SER A 24 -5.86 -6.49 11.15
C SER A 24 -6.59 -6.04 9.88
N LEU A 25 -5.93 -5.16 9.13
CA LEU A 25 -6.52 -4.56 7.94
C LEU A 25 -6.52 -5.57 6.78
N SER A 26 -7.64 -5.61 6.04
CA SER A 26 -7.74 -6.32 4.76
C SER A 26 -6.80 -5.71 3.71
N TRP A 27 -6.49 -6.48 2.66
CA TRP A 27 -5.64 -6.01 1.57
C TRP A 27 -6.21 -4.76 0.89
N THR A 28 -7.50 -4.76 0.56
CA THR A 28 -8.22 -3.61 -0.02
C THR A 28 -8.06 -2.35 0.84
N ARG A 29 -8.19 -2.48 2.17
CA ARG A 29 -8.04 -1.34 3.08
C ARG A 29 -6.60 -0.83 3.13
N ARG A 30 -5.60 -1.72 3.05
CA ARG A 30 -4.18 -1.35 2.96
C ARG A 30 -3.90 -0.58 1.67
N LEU A 31 -4.43 -1.02 0.52
CA LEU A 31 -4.30 -0.30 -0.75
C LEU A 31 -4.91 1.11 -0.67
N THR A 32 -6.10 1.26 -0.07
CA THR A 32 -6.71 2.59 0.12
C THR A 32 -5.84 3.50 0.98
N ILE A 33 -5.22 2.98 2.05
CA ILE A 33 -4.28 3.74 2.89
C ILE A 33 -3.06 4.17 2.08
N CYS A 34 -2.48 3.26 1.28
CA CYS A 34 -1.36 3.57 0.39
C CYS A 34 -1.73 4.67 -0.63
N ILE A 35 -2.92 4.61 -1.23
CA ILE A 35 -3.41 5.65 -2.15
C ILE A 35 -3.53 7.00 -1.44
N GLY A 36 -4.13 7.04 -0.24
CA GLY A 36 -4.26 8.26 0.55
C GLY A 36 -2.90 8.86 0.93
N ALA A 37 -1.96 8.02 1.37
CA ALA A 37 -0.59 8.44 1.69
C ALA A 37 0.14 8.97 0.44
N ALA A 38 0.03 8.29 -0.70
CA ALA A 38 0.64 8.72 -1.96
C ALA A 38 0.05 10.07 -2.44
N ARG A 39 -1.25 10.29 -2.30
CA ARG A 39 -1.90 11.58 -2.62
C ARG A 39 -1.40 12.70 -1.71
N GLY A 40 -1.33 12.46 -0.41
CA GLY A 40 -0.79 13.42 0.56
C GLY A 40 0.67 13.76 0.28
N LEU A 41 1.50 12.74 0.01
CA LEU A 41 2.90 12.93 -0.37
C LEU A 41 3.04 13.70 -1.68
N HIS A 42 2.20 13.38 -2.67
CA HIS A 42 2.17 14.10 -3.94
C HIS A 42 1.86 15.59 -3.74
N TYR A 43 0.84 15.90 -2.92
CA TYR A 43 0.47 17.27 -2.56
C TYR A 43 1.61 18.05 -1.88
N LEU A 44 2.36 17.40 -0.98
CA LEU A 44 3.53 18.01 -0.33
C LEU A 44 4.73 18.18 -1.28
N HIS A 45 4.87 17.28 -2.25
CA HIS A 45 5.94 17.33 -3.24
C HIS A 45 5.68 18.35 -4.36
N THR A 46 4.45 18.83 -4.56
CA THR A 46 4.13 19.91 -5.53
C THR A 46 4.83 21.25 -5.25
N GLY A 47 5.63 21.37 -4.18
CA GLY A 47 6.46 22.55 -3.88
C GLY A 47 7.87 22.26 -3.31
N SER A 48 8.35 21.01 -3.31
CA SER A 48 9.55 20.61 -2.53
C SER A 48 10.61 19.94 -3.41
N LYS A 49 11.87 20.43 -3.37
CA LYS A 49 12.98 20.02 -4.26
C LYS A 49 13.80 18.80 -3.78
N HIS A 50 13.45 18.16 -2.66
CA HIS A 50 14.24 17.07 -2.06
C HIS A 50 13.43 15.80 -1.86
N SER A 51 13.98 14.67 -2.31
CA SER A 51 13.43 13.33 -2.11
C SER A 51 14.10 12.63 -0.92
N ILE A 52 13.33 11.90 -0.12
CA ILE A 52 13.84 11.05 0.97
C ILE A 52 13.80 9.58 0.51
N ILE A 53 14.88 8.85 0.75
CA ILE A 53 15.06 7.45 0.34
C ILE A 53 15.10 6.58 1.59
N HIS A 54 14.13 5.68 1.76
CA HIS A 54 14.17 4.65 2.80
C HIS A 54 14.77 3.37 2.20
N HIS A 55 16.09 3.29 2.17
CA HIS A 55 16.84 2.19 1.56
C HIS A 55 16.92 1.01 2.53
N ASP A 56 16.01 0.04 2.42
CA ASP A 56 16.27 -1.41 2.45
C ASP A 56 14.96 -2.22 2.48
N VAL A 57 14.66 -2.95 1.40
CA VAL A 57 13.71 -4.09 1.44
C VAL A 57 14.29 -5.24 0.60
N LYS A 58 15.43 -5.80 1.02
CA LYS A 58 16.05 -6.95 0.36
C LYS A 58 15.46 -8.31 0.78
N ARG A 59 14.15 -8.38 1.07
CA ARG A 59 13.46 -9.63 1.44
C ARG A 59 12.49 -10.05 0.35
N ARG A 60 12.37 -11.37 0.13
CA ARG A 60 11.44 -11.91 -0.87
C ARG A 60 9.99 -11.58 -0.46
N VAL A 61 9.18 -11.21 -1.45
CA VAL A 61 7.81 -10.71 -1.26
C VAL A 61 6.94 -11.71 -0.48
N ASP A 62 7.04 -13.00 -0.81
CA ASP A 62 6.35 -14.11 -0.15
C ASP A 62 6.67 -14.23 1.34
N GLN A 63 7.86 -13.80 1.77
CA GLN A 63 8.31 -13.86 3.17
C GLN A 63 7.95 -12.63 3.99
N ILE A 64 7.47 -11.55 3.36
CA ILE A 64 7.10 -10.29 4.01
C ILE A 64 5.60 -10.02 4.01
N ILE A 65 4.80 -10.83 3.29
CA ILE A 65 3.34 -10.72 3.31
C ILE A 65 2.86 -11.07 4.72
N ASP A 66 2.01 -10.21 5.26
CA ASP A 66 1.35 -10.45 6.54
C ASP A 66 0.51 -11.74 6.46
N PRO A 67 0.75 -12.73 7.34
CA PRO A 67 0.02 -14.00 7.33
C PRO A 67 -1.51 -13.87 7.36
N TYR A 68 -2.04 -12.76 7.89
CA TYR A 68 -3.48 -12.53 7.94
C TYR A 68 -4.12 -12.26 6.56
N VAL A 69 -3.36 -11.64 5.66
CA VAL A 69 -3.80 -11.34 4.29
C VAL A 69 -3.28 -12.37 3.29
N GLN A 70 -2.34 -13.22 3.67
CA GLN A 70 -1.88 -14.33 2.83
C GLN A 70 -3.06 -15.21 2.38
N GLY A 71 -3.11 -15.51 1.08
CA GLY A 71 -4.21 -16.28 0.48
C GLY A 71 -5.51 -15.50 0.24
N LYS A 72 -5.62 -14.25 0.69
CA LYS A 72 -6.77 -13.35 0.44
C LYS A 72 -6.46 -12.25 -0.58
N ILE A 73 -5.23 -12.23 -1.09
CA ILE A 73 -4.78 -11.24 -2.06
C ILE A 73 -4.89 -11.84 -3.45
N ASP A 74 -5.49 -11.08 -4.36
CA ASP A 74 -5.47 -11.39 -5.79
C ASP A 74 -4.02 -11.37 -6.31
N PRO A 75 -3.52 -12.44 -6.96
CA PRO A 75 -2.13 -12.52 -7.41
C PRO A 75 -1.74 -11.40 -8.37
N THR A 76 -2.67 -10.95 -9.22
CA THR A 76 -2.43 -9.82 -10.13
C THR A 76 -2.31 -8.49 -9.38
N SER A 77 -3.17 -8.24 -8.38
CA SER A 77 -3.08 -7.09 -7.48
C SER A 77 -1.72 -7.06 -6.75
N LEU A 78 -1.31 -8.19 -6.18
CA LEU A 78 -0.02 -8.31 -5.48
C LEU A 78 1.16 -8.05 -6.41
N ARG A 79 1.12 -8.61 -7.63
CA ARG A 79 2.15 -8.38 -8.64
C ARG A 79 2.27 -6.90 -9.02
N THR A 80 1.15 -6.25 -9.33
CA THR A 80 1.12 -4.82 -9.66
C THR A 80 1.70 -3.97 -8.52
N PHE A 81 1.30 -4.24 -7.28
CA PHE A 81 1.80 -3.54 -6.10
C PHE A 81 3.32 -3.72 -5.92
N THR A 82 3.81 -4.96 -6.01
CA THR A 82 5.22 -5.29 -5.77
C THR A 82 6.14 -4.80 -6.89
N ASP A 83 5.70 -4.87 -8.14
CA ASP A 83 6.42 -4.31 -9.28
C ASP A 83 6.58 -2.79 -9.13
N MET A 84 5.52 -2.10 -8.67
CA MET A 84 5.59 -0.67 -8.38
C MET A 84 6.52 -0.35 -7.21
N ALA A 85 6.37 -1.08 -6.09
CA ALA A 85 7.23 -0.91 -4.91
C ALA A 85 8.72 -1.10 -5.27
N ARG A 86 9.04 -2.09 -6.11
CA ARG A 86 10.40 -2.32 -6.60
C ARG A 86 10.94 -1.12 -7.37
N LYS A 87 10.14 -0.53 -8.27
CA LYS A 87 10.55 0.67 -9.03
C LYS A 87 10.80 1.86 -8.09
N CYS A 88 9.94 2.07 -7.09
CA CYS A 88 10.14 3.12 -6.07
C CYS A 88 11.44 2.96 -5.28
N LEU A 89 11.82 1.71 -4.98
CA LEU A 89 13.02 1.36 -4.21
C LEU A 89 14.27 1.19 -5.09
N GLY A 90 14.18 1.44 -6.40
CA GLY A 90 15.32 1.32 -7.32
C GLY A 90 16.51 2.19 -6.91
N GLU A 91 17.72 1.64 -7.06
CA GLU A 91 18.98 2.34 -6.75
C GLU A 91 19.14 3.60 -7.61
N LYS A 92 18.78 3.50 -8.90
CA LYS A 92 18.87 4.61 -9.84
C LYS A 92 17.63 5.50 -9.75
N GLY A 93 17.82 6.75 -9.34
CA GLY A 93 16.73 7.73 -9.20
C GLY A 93 15.94 7.99 -10.48
N SER A 94 16.56 7.86 -11.66
CA SER A 94 15.90 8.05 -12.96
C SER A 94 14.95 6.90 -13.35
N GLU A 95 15.06 5.74 -12.71
CA GLU A 95 14.18 4.59 -12.93
C GLU A 95 12.99 4.59 -11.97
N ARG A 96 12.99 5.54 -11.03
CA ARG A 96 11.89 5.69 -10.09
C ARG A 96 10.68 6.29 -10.81
N PRO A 97 9.49 5.79 -10.50
CA PRO A 97 8.27 6.24 -11.11
C PRO A 97 7.96 7.67 -10.67
N THR A 98 7.27 8.39 -11.53
CA THR A 98 6.60 9.64 -11.18
C THR A 98 5.50 9.36 -10.14
N MET A 99 5.12 10.37 -9.34
CA MET A 99 4.01 10.22 -8.40
C MET A 99 2.69 9.87 -9.11
N GLY A 100 2.50 10.30 -10.37
CA GLY A 100 1.36 9.91 -11.19
C GLY A 100 1.33 8.41 -11.50
N GLU A 101 2.48 7.84 -11.88
CA GLU A 101 2.61 6.39 -12.10
C GLU A 101 2.38 5.60 -10.80
N VAL A 102 2.88 6.08 -9.66
CA VAL A 102 2.64 5.45 -8.35
C VAL A 102 1.15 5.39 -8.04
N LEU A 103 0.44 6.53 -8.16
CA LEU A 103 -1.00 6.60 -7.91
C LEU A 103 -1.78 5.68 -8.83
N TRP A 104 -1.46 5.73 -10.13
CA TRP A 104 -2.10 4.88 -11.12
C TRP A 104 -1.95 3.40 -10.77
N ASN A 105 -0.75 2.93 -10.47
CA ASN A 105 -0.53 1.50 -10.19
C ASN A 105 -1.20 1.05 -8.88
N LEU A 106 -1.29 1.92 -7.87
CA LEU A 106 -2.04 1.62 -6.66
C LEU A 106 -3.54 1.51 -6.93
N GLU A 107 -4.10 2.38 -7.77
CA GLU A 107 -5.50 2.31 -8.21
C GLU A 107 -5.77 1.07 -9.06
N GLN A 108 -4.85 0.70 -9.96
CA GLN A 108 -4.95 -0.54 -10.73
C GLN A 108 -4.91 -1.79 -9.85
N ALA A 109 -3.99 -1.86 -8.88
CA ALA A 109 -3.92 -2.97 -7.93
C ALA A 109 -5.21 -3.08 -7.11
N TRP A 110 -5.83 -1.94 -6.77
CA TRP A 110 -7.11 -1.92 -6.06
C TRP A 110 -8.26 -2.44 -6.93
N LEU A 111 -8.33 -2.01 -8.20
CA LEU A 111 -9.34 -2.50 -9.15
C LEU A 111 -9.23 -4.01 -9.38
N GLN A 112 -8.01 -4.53 -9.52
CA GLN A 112 -7.76 -5.97 -9.67
C GLN A 112 -8.29 -6.76 -8.47
N GLN A 113 -8.05 -6.27 -7.25
CA GLN A 113 -8.58 -6.92 -6.04
C GLN A 113 -10.11 -6.89 -5.99
N GLN A 114 -10.73 -5.74 -6.29
CA GLN A 114 -12.19 -5.59 -6.28
C GLN A 114 -12.87 -6.49 -7.31
N GLN A 115 -12.25 -6.66 -8.48
CA GLN A 115 -12.74 -7.55 -9.51
C GLN A 115 -12.69 -9.02 -9.07
N ASN A 116 -11.62 -9.45 -8.39
CA ASN A 116 -11.59 -10.80 -7.82
C ASN A 116 -12.65 -10.98 -6.71
N ASP A 117 -12.82 -9.98 -5.84
CA ASP A 117 -13.80 -10.02 -4.77
C ASP A 117 -15.24 -10.12 -5.33
N CYS A 118 -15.56 -9.47 -6.47
CA CYS A 118 -16.88 -9.62 -7.08
C CYS A 118 -17.10 -11.02 -7.67
N PHE A 119 -16.12 -11.61 -8.35
CA PHE A 119 -16.24 -12.96 -8.90
C PHE A 119 -16.38 -14.06 -7.84
N GLN A 120 -15.75 -13.89 -6.66
CA GLN A 120 -15.89 -14.86 -5.57
C GLN A 120 -17.27 -14.82 -4.89
N ASN A 121 -17.96 -13.68 -4.93
CA ASN A 121 -19.31 -13.55 -4.38
C ASN A 121 -20.39 -14.17 -5.27
N ASP A 122 -20.17 -14.26 -6.58
CA ASP A 122 -21.12 -14.84 -7.54
C ASP A 122 -21.07 -16.38 -7.60
N GLY A 123 -19.98 -16.99 -7.12
CA GLY A 123 -19.76 -18.44 -7.13
C GLY A 123 -20.36 -19.22 -5.96
N ASN A 124 -21.07 -18.55 -5.03
CA ASN A 124 -21.59 -19.17 -3.80
C ASN A 124 -23.07 -19.59 -3.87
N TYR A 125 -23.56 -19.93 -5.07
CA TYR A 125 -24.89 -20.53 -5.31
C TYR A 125 -24.77 -21.98 -5.78
N GLY A 126 -24.04 -22.82 -5.02
CA GLY A 126 -23.84 -24.25 -5.30
C GLY A 126 -24.12 -25.12 -4.09
#